data_AF-G7LIE8-F1
#
_entry.id   AF-G7LIE8-F1
#
_cell.length_a   1.000
_cell.length_b   1.000
_cell.length_c   1.000
_cell.angle_alpha   90.00
_cell.angle_beta   90.00
_cell.angle_gamma   90.00
#
_symmetry.space_group_name_H-M   'P 1'
#
loop_
_entity.id
_entity.type
_entity.pdbx_description
1 polymer ?
#
loop_
_entity_poly.entity_id
_entity_poly.type
_entity_poly.pdbx_seq_one_letter_code
_entity_poly.pdbx_strand_id
1 'polypeptide(L)'
;MGNTNLEEIKQDREHVYDRHKELMLLDESKEGVKGLVDAGLTKFPKIFIHDKVHEHNNKQTSSTNLSIPIIDFGPLFTTQVQVHV
;
A
#
# COMPACT_ATOMS: atom_id res chain seq x y z
N MET A 1 -53.65 -7.21 -6.73
CA MET A 1 -52.85 -6.16 -7.41
C MET A 1 -52.08 -5.41 -6.33
N GLY A 2 -50.77 -5.37 -6.21
CA GLY A 2 -49.69 -6.20 -6.72
C GLY A 2 -48.76 -6.48 -5.52
N ASN A 3 -48.08 -7.61 -5.59
CA ASN A 3 -47.04 -8.06 -4.67
C ASN A 3 -45.84 -7.10 -4.69
N THR A 4 -45.66 -6.30 -3.65
CA THR A 4 -44.40 -5.60 -3.43
C THR A 4 -43.34 -6.63 -3.05
N ASN A 5 -42.42 -6.88 -3.96
CA ASN A 5 -41.29 -7.77 -3.78
C ASN A 5 -40.43 -7.26 -2.60
N LEU A 6 -40.49 -7.97 -1.48
CA LEU A 6 -39.77 -7.67 -0.23
C LEU A 6 -38.25 -7.91 -0.33
N GLU A 7 -37.74 -8.35 -1.49
CA GLU A 7 -36.31 -8.51 -1.75
C GLU A 7 -35.64 -7.20 -2.23
N GLU A 8 -36.42 -6.19 -2.64
CA GLU A 8 -35.87 -4.92 -3.18
C GLU A 8 -35.55 -3.87 -2.08
N ILE A 9 -35.93 -4.12 -0.82
CA ILE A 9 -35.75 -3.17 0.31
C ILE A 9 -34.81 -3.74 1.40
N LYS A 10 -33.83 -4.58 1.02
CA LYS A 10 -32.86 -5.14 1.99
C LYS A 10 -31.39 -4.98 1.59
N GLN A 11 -31.08 -4.19 0.56
CA GLN A 11 -29.69 -4.01 0.14
C GLN A 11 -28.97 -2.83 0.81
N ASP A 12 -29.66 -2.08 1.68
CA ASP A 12 -29.16 -0.89 2.36
C ASP A 12 -29.12 -1.02 3.90
N ARG A 13 -29.00 -2.26 4.41
CA ARG A 13 -28.65 -2.50 5.82
C ARG A 13 -27.23 -3.02 5.90
N GLU A 14 -26.30 -2.08 5.97
CA GLU A 14 -24.97 -2.21 6.60
C GLU A 14 -24.42 -3.64 6.57
N HIS A 15 -23.96 -4.07 5.39
CA HIS A 15 -23.03 -5.19 5.33
C HIS A 15 -21.80 -4.80 6.14
N VAL A 16 -21.69 -5.37 7.34
CA VAL A 16 -20.46 -5.32 8.14
C VAL A 16 -19.29 -5.60 7.20
N TYR A 17 -18.36 -4.66 7.13
CA TYR A 17 -17.22 -4.73 6.23
C TYR A 17 -16.41 -6.01 6.52
N ASP A 18 -16.33 -6.90 5.52
CA ASP A 18 -15.62 -8.17 5.62
C ASP A 18 -14.33 -8.08 4.80
N ARG A 19 -13.24 -7.71 5.49
CA ARG A 19 -11.91 -7.58 4.90
C ARG A 19 -11.45 -8.86 4.17
N HIS A 20 -11.82 -10.04 4.66
CA HIS A 20 -11.36 -11.31 4.07
C HIS A 20 -11.96 -11.55 2.69
N LYS A 21 -13.24 -11.19 2.50
CA LYS A 21 -13.91 -11.31 1.20
C LYS A 21 -13.28 -10.40 0.15
N GLU A 22 -13.03 -9.13 0.48
CA GLU A 22 -12.38 -8.20 -0.45
C GLU A 22 -10.96 -8.66 -0.83
N LEU A 23 -10.19 -9.19 0.13
CA LEU A 23 -8.86 -9.76 -0.16
C LEU A 23 -8.93 -10.97 -1.09
N MET A 24 -9.88 -11.88 -0.84
CA MET A 24 -10.07 -13.07 -1.67
C MET A 24 -10.43 -12.69 -3.11
N LEU A 25 -11.35 -11.75 -3.30
CA LEU A 25 -11.74 -11.25 -4.63
C LEU A 25 -10.56 -10.59 -5.36
N LEU A 26 -9.72 -9.85 -4.64
CA LEU A 26 -8.50 -9.27 -5.21
C LEU A 26 -7.50 -10.35 -5.62
N ASP A 27 -7.27 -11.34 -4.77
CA ASP A 27 -6.35 -12.44 -5.08
C ASP A 27 -6.87 -13.33 -6.22
N GLU A 28 -8.19 -13.47 -6.35
CA GLU A 28 -8.85 -14.19 -7.44
C GLU A 28 -8.75 -13.48 -8.79
N SER A 29 -8.74 -12.14 -8.82
CA SER A 29 -8.58 -11.40 -10.08
C SER A 29 -7.24 -11.68 -10.76
N LYS A 30 -6.20 -12.00 -9.97
CA LYS A 30 -4.82 -12.19 -10.43
C LYS A 30 -4.20 -10.97 -11.11
N GLU A 31 -4.85 -9.82 -11.08
CA GLU A 31 -4.38 -8.59 -11.72
C GLU A 31 -3.46 -7.76 -10.79
N GLY A 32 -3.49 -8.06 -9.48
CA GLY A 32 -2.79 -7.31 -8.46
C GLY A 32 -3.26 -5.85 -8.36
N VAL A 33 -2.49 -5.02 -7.64
CA VAL A 33 -2.86 -3.62 -7.41
C VAL A 33 -2.76 -2.79 -8.69
N LYS A 34 -1.84 -3.13 -9.61
CA LYS A 34 -1.71 -2.42 -10.90
C LYS A 34 -2.99 -2.55 -11.74
N GLY A 35 -3.61 -3.74 -11.78
CA GLY A 35 -4.87 -3.92 -12.49
C GLY A 35 -6.00 -3.03 -11.97
N LEU A 36 -6.09 -2.86 -10.65
CA LEU A 36 -7.05 -1.93 -10.04
C LEU A 36 -6.83 -0.48 -10.49
N VAL A 37 -5.56 -0.07 -10.63
CA VAL A 37 -5.20 1.28 -11.10
C VAL A 37 -5.51 1.43 -12.58
N ASP A 38 -5.11 0.47 -13.41
CA ASP A 38 -5.34 0.47 -14.85
C ASP A 38 -6.86 0.46 -15.18
N ALA A 39 -7.67 -0.19 -14.36
CA ALA A 39 -9.14 -0.24 -14.49
C ALA A 39 -9.83 1.10 -14.20
N GLY A 40 -9.12 2.11 -13.67
CA GLY A 40 -9.65 3.45 -13.47
C GLY A 40 -10.71 3.54 -12.38
N LEU A 41 -10.59 2.75 -11.31
CA LEU A 41 -11.53 2.76 -10.18
C LEU A 41 -11.69 4.17 -9.59
N THR A 42 -12.92 4.67 -9.54
CA THR A 42 -13.26 5.97 -8.93
C THR A 42 -13.47 5.88 -7.42
N LYS A 43 -13.68 4.68 -6.88
CA LYS A 43 -13.80 4.38 -5.45
C LYS A 43 -12.74 3.38 -5.05
N PHE A 44 -11.95 3.73 -4.04
CA PHE A 44 -10.85 2.92 -3.55
C PHE A 44 -11.39 1.79 -2.63
N PRO A 45 -10.99 0.52 -2.84
CA PRO A 45 -11.41 -0.58 -1.96
C PRO A 45 -10.99 -0.36 -0.51
N LYS A 46 -11.86 -0.74 0.43
CA LYS A 46 -11.65 -0.48 1.87
C LYS A 46 -10.44 -1.24 2.41
N ILE A 47 -10.06 -2.37 1.81
CA ILE A 47 -8.85 -3.15 2.18
C ILE A 47 -7.54 -2.38 2.14
N PHE A 48 -7.48 -1.29 1.36
CA PHE A 48 -6.30 -0.44 1.22
C PHE A 48 -6.37 0.84 2.05
N ILE A 49 -7.49 1.09 2.73
CA ILE A 49 -7.66 2.23 3.61
C ILE A 49 -7.09 1.84 4.98
N HIS A 50 -6.11 2.61 5.45
CA HIS A 50 -5.55 2.41 6.78
C HIS A 50 -6.46 3.07 7.84
N ASP A 51 -6.77 2.35 8.90
CA ASP A 51 -7.60 2.88 9.99
C ASP A 51 -6.86 3.99 10.74
N LYS A 52 -7.57 5.10 10.99
CA LYS A 52 -6.99 6.30 11.65
C LYS A 52 -6.40 6.04 13.04
N VAL A 53 -6.77 4.93 13.68
CA VAL A 53 -6.28 4.54 15.01
C VAL A 53 -4.79 4.19 14.99
N HIS A 54 -4.27 3.81 13.83
CA HIS A 54 -2.86 3.52 13.61
C HIS A 54 -2.13 4.67 12.89
N GLU A 55 -2.68 5.90 12.91
CA GLU A 55 -1.96 7.12 12.53
C GLU A 55 -0.81 7.41 13.51
N HIS A 56 0.17 6.52 13.60
CA HIS A 56 1.50 6.86 14.07
C HIS A 56 2.11 7.82 13.05
N ASN A 57 1.92 9.11 13.28
CA ASN A 57 2.79 10.17 12.80
C ASN A 57 3.13 10.15 11.30
N ASN A 58 2.18 9.82 10.42
CA ASN A 58 2.36 10.05 8.98
C ASN A 58 2.22 11.54 8.59
N LYS A 59 2.12 12.43 9.59
CA LYS A 59 2.58 13.81 9.43
C LYS A 59 4.09 13.75 9.49
N GLN A 60 4.71 13.53 8.33
CA GLN A 60 6.13 13.84 8.17
C GLN A 60 6.31 15.31 8.54
N THR A 61 6.70 15.58 9.79
CA THR A 61 7.12 16.90 10.23
C THR A 61 8.48 17.09 9.58
N SER A 62 8.49 17.73 8.42
CA SER A 62 9.69 18.05 7.65
C SER A 62 10.54 19.07 8.42
N SER A 63 11.24 18.64 9.46
CA SER A 63 12.16 19.51 10.23
C SER A 63 13.25 18.74 10.97
N THR A 64 13.60 17.55 10.51
CA THR A 64 14.86 16.93 10.94
C THR A 64 15.70 16.65 9.69
N ASN A 65 16.90 17.23 9.62
CA ASN A 65 17.89 16.97 8.57
C ASN A 65 18.46 15.54 8.75
N LEU A 66 17.60 14.53 8.81
CA LEU A 66 17.98 13.13 8.90
C LEU A 66 18.12 12.60 7.48
N SER A 67 19.36 12.28 7.10
CA SER A 67 19.65 11.53 5.89
C SER A 67 20.09 10.13 6.28
N ILE A 68 19.62 9.12 5.54
CA ILE A 68 20.25 7.80 5.57
C ILE A 68 21.67 7.96 5.01
N PRO A 69 22.72 7.47 5.68
CA PRO A 69 24.09 7.63 5.19
C PRO A 69 24.32 6.77 3.95
N ILE A 70 25.06 7.32 2.98
CA ILE A 70 25.61 6.57 1.85
C ILE A 70 27.04 6.21 2.21
N ILE A 71 27.37 4.93 2.22
CA ILE A 71 28.71 4.43 2.52
C ILE A 71 29.35 3.96 1.22
N ASP A 72 30.37 4.70 0.75
CA ASP A 72 31.22 4.29 -0.37
C ASP A 72 32.38 3.43 0.16
N PHE A 73 32.56 2.26 -0.43
CA PHE A 73 33.61 1.29 -0.09
C PHE A 73 34.76 1.35 -1.10
N GLY A 74 35.19 2.54 -1.49
CA GLY A 74 36.30 2.75 -2.45
C GLY A 74 37.52 1.84 -2.21
N PRO A 75 38.41 1.68 -3.20
CA PRO A 75 39.46 0.67 -3.15
C PRO A 75 40.38 0.82 -1.94
N LEU A 76 40.49 -0.25 -1.14
CA LEU A 76 41.13 -0.24 0.19
C LEU A 76 42.67 -0.45 0.18
N PHE A 77 43.32 -0.54 -0.98
CA PHE A 77 44.75 -0.82 -1.06
C PHE A 77 45.44 -0.01 -2.15
N THR A 78 46.43 0.80 -1.76
CA THR A 78 47.45 1.32 -2.67
C THR A 78 48.77 0.64 -2.32
N THR A 79 49.22 -0.30 -3.16
CA THR A 79 50.55 -0.89 -3.02
C THR A 79 51.57 0.14 -3.48
N GLN A 80 52.29 0.78 -2.56
CA GLN A 80 53.48 1.54 -2.91
C GLN A 80 54.60 0.56 -3.25
N VAL A 81 54.92 0.43 -4.54
CA VAL A 81 56.18 -0.19 -4.97
C VAL A 81 57.28 0.84 -4.73
N GLN A 82 57.97 0.76 -3.59
CA GLN A 82 59.20 1.51 -3.38
C GLN A 82 60.31 0.83 -4.20
N VAL A 83 60.61 1.38 -5.38
CA VAL A 83 61.86 1.07 -6.07
C VAL A 83 62.97 1.77 -5.29
N HIS A 84 63.86 1.02 -4.64
CA HIS A 84 65.12 1.56 -4.15
C HIS A 84 66.14 1.41 -5.28
N VAL A 85 66.62 2.54 -5.79
CA VAL A 85 67.75 2.62 -6.72
C VAL A 85 69.01 2.80 -5.90
#